data_AF-A0A0M9EN81-F1
#
_entry.id   AF-A0A0M9EN81-F1
#
_cell.length_a   1.000
_cell.length_b   1.000
_cell.length_c   1.000
_cell.angle_alpha   90.00
_cell.angle_beta   90.00
_cell.angle_gamma   90.00
#
_symmetry.space_group_name_H-M   'P 1'
#
loop_
_entity.id
_entity.type
_entity.pdbx_description
1 polymer ?
#
loop_
_entity_poly.entity_id
_entity_poly.type
_entity_poly.pdbx_seq_one_letter_code
_entity_poly.pdbx_strand_id
1 'polypeptide(L)'
;MRKAEVERADPQQRQMLEVTRECLEDAGEFDWKGRPIGCFMGSFGEDLVEMFAKEAQQYGLYRVMGYGDFMLSNRVSYELDLMGPSQVVRTGCSASLVALHEACLTLSRGDCEGAIVGGANLIMAPGMTVAMTEQGVLSPDGSCKTFSADANGYA
;
A
#
# COMPACT_ATOMS: atom_id res chain seq x y z
N MET A 1 -6.83 -5.56 15.91
CA MET A 1 -5.79 -4.64 16.44
C MET A 1 -6.17 -4.04 17.80
N ARG A 2 -5.22 -3.87 18.73
CA ARG A 2 -5.46 -3.17 20.03
C ARG A 2 -5.32 -1.65 19.88
N LYS A 3 -5.94 -0.84 20.75
CA LYS A 3 -5.85 0.64 20.69
C LYS A 3 -4.41 1.16 20.57
N ALA A 4 -3.49 0.64 21.39
CA ALA A 4 -2.08 1.04 21.38
C ALA A 4 -1.33 0.64 20.08
N GLU A 5 -1.78 -0.41 19.40
CA GLU A 5 -1.24 -0.82 18.10
C GLU A 5 -1.76 0.10 17.00
N VAL A 6 -3.06 0.38 17.01
CA VAL A 6 -3.75 1.30 16.11
C VAL A 6 -3.01 2.64 16.09
N GLU A 7 -2.81 3.28 17.24
CA GLU A 7 -2.13 4.58 17.36
C GLU A 7 -0.72 4.65 16.77
N ARG A 8 -0.04 3.51 16.55
CA ARG A 8 1.31 3.43 15.98
C ARG A 8 1.37 2.77 14.61
N ALA A 9 0.25 2.27 14.11
CA ALA A 9 0.16 1.60 12.84
C ALA A 9 -0.07 2.59 11.70
N ASP A 10 0.48 2.25 10.54
CA ASP A 10 0.30 3.01 9.32
C ASP A 10 -1.19 3.11 8.97
N PRO A 11 -1.74 4.33 8.80
CA PRO A 11 -3.12 4.51 8.36
C PRO A 11 -3.45 3.71 7.08
N GLN A 12 -2.47 3.52 6.19
CA GLN A 12 -2.61 2.69 4.98
C GLN A 12 -3.01 1.25 5.30
N GLN A 13 -2.47 0.66 6.38
CA GLN A 13 -2.87 -0.71 6.78
C GLN A 13 -4.35 -0.80 7.12
N ARG A 14 -4.89 0.21 7.80
CA ARG A 14 -6.31 0.22 8.20
C ARG A 14 -7.22 0.46 7.00
N GLN A 15 -6.88 1.43 6.17
CA GLN A 15 -7.61 1.70 4.94
C GLN A 15 -7.61 0.48 4.02
N MET A 16 -6.49 -0.22 3.87
CA MET A 16 -6.45 -1.44 3.06
C MET A 16 -7.27 -2.59 3.64
N LEU A 17 -7.42 -2.70 4.96
CA LEU A 17 -8.34 -3.68 5.55
C LEU A 17 -9.80 -3.40 5.19
N GLU A 18 -10.22 -2.14 5.30
CA GLU A 18 -11.58 -1.69 4.97
C GLU A 18 -11.85 -1.88 3.47
N VAL A 19 -11.00 -1.33 2.61
CA VAL A 19 -11.16 -1.39 1.15
C VAL A 19 -11.07 -2.82 0.61
N THR A 20 -10.21 -3.68 1.18
CA THR A 20 -10.17 -5.09 0.77
C THR A 20 -11.47 -5.82 1.13
N ARG A 21 -12.02 -5.51 2.32
CA ARG A 21 -13.29 -6.09 2.74
C ARG A 21 -14.43 -5.64 1.82
N GLU A 22 -14.50 -4.35 1.50
CA GLU A 22 -15.46 -3.80 0.55
C GLU A 22 -15.32 -4.44 -0.85
N CYS A 23 -14.08 -4.66 -1.31
CA CYS A 23 -13.79 -5.32 -2.59
C CYS A 23 -14.32 -6.76 -2.64
N LEU A 24 -14.12 -7.54 -1.57
CA LEU A 24 -14.67 -8.90 -1.46
C LEU A 24 -16.20 -8.89 -1.48
N GLU A 25 -16.81 -7.96 -0.74
CA GLU A 25 -18.27 -7.81 -0.68
C GLU A 25 -18.86 -7.37 -2.02
N ASP A 26 -18.21 -6.44 -2.72
CA ASP A 26 -18.58 -5.99 -4.08
C ASP A 26 -18.48 -7.14 -5.10
N ALA A 27 -17.46 -7.98 -4.99
CA ALA A 27 -17.32 -9.19 -5.79
C ALA A 27 -18.34 -10.29 -5.45
N GLY A 28 -19.11 -10.15 -4.36
CA GLY A 28 -20.03 -11.17 -3.87
C GLY A 28 -19.31 -12.41 -3.32
N GLU A 29 -18.03 -12.31 -3.01
CA GLU A 29 -17.24 -13.37 -2.38
C GLU A 29 -17.43 -13.26 -0.87
N PHE A 30 -17.92 -14.32 -0.21
CA PHE A 30 -18.20 -14.36 1.24
C PHE A 30 -17.51 -15.51 1.96
N ASP A 31 -16.94 -16.46 1.21
CA ASP A 31 -16.33 -17.68 1.71
C ASP A 31 -14.86 -17.70 1.33
N TRP A 32 -14.08 -16.74 1.82
CA TRP A 32 -12.66 -16.57 1.48
C TRP A 32 -11.69 -17.09 2.56
N LYS A 33 -12.15 -17.29 3.79
CA LYS A 33 -11.29 -17.60 4.94
C LYS A 33 -10.63 -18.97 4.78
N GLY A 34 -9.33 -19.04 5.04
CA GLY A 34 -8.53 -20.26 4.93
C GLY A 34 -8.20 -20.67 3.49
N ARG A 35 -8.68 -19.94 2.48
CA ARG A 35 -8.46 -20.28 1.06
C ARG A 35 -7.12 -19.78 0.57
N PRO A 36 -6.50 -20.45 -0.42
CA PRO A 36 -5.24 -20.02 -1.02
C PRO A 36 -5.46 -18.82 -1.94
N ILE A 37 -5.82 -17.67 -1.34
CA ILE A 37 -6.01 -16.38 -2.00
C ILE A 37 -4.73 -15.57 -1.75
N GLY A 38 -4.09 -15.12 -2.83
CA GLY A 38 -2.93 -14.24 -2.74
C GLY A 38 -3.30 -12.80 -2.38
N CYS A 39 -2.35 -12.05 -1.83
CA CYS A 39 -2.49 -10.65 -1.43
C CYS A 39 -1.27 -9.86 -1.94
N PHE A 40 -1.50 -9.00 -2.93
CA PHE A 40 -0.47 -8.24 -3.63
C PHE A 40 -0.74 -6.75 -3.49
N MET A 41 0.11 -6.05 -2.76
CA MET A 41 -0.10 -4.63 -2.45
C MET A 41 1.01 -3.76 -3.04
N GLY A 42 0.66 -2.83 -3.91
CA GLY A 42 1.55 -1.76 -4.33
C GLY A 42 1.66 -0.69 -3.24
N SER A 43 2.88 -0.24 -2.94
CA SER A 43 3.09 0.86 -2.01
C SER A 43 4.12 1.86 -2.53
N PHE A 44 3.84 3.13 -2.29
CA PHE A 44 4.74 4.23 -2.55
C PHE A 44 4.81 5.15 -1.32
N GLY A 45 5.94 5.84 -1.16
CA GLY A 45 6.18 6.69 0.00
C GLY A 45 6.87 5.99 1.17
N GLU A 46 7.43 6.79 2.06
CA GLU A 46 8.06 6.39 3.33
C GLU A 46 7.73 7.40 4.44
N ASP A 47 6.61 8.10 4.32
CA ASP A 47 6.23 9.24 5.15
C ASP A 47 6.23 8.90 6.64
N LEU A 48 5.75 7.70 7.01
CA LEU A 48 5.80 7.28 8.42
C LEU A 48 7.20 6.97 8.89
N VAL A 49 8.05 6.40 8.02
CA VAL A 49 9.46 6.22 8.37
C VAL A 49 10.10 7.57 8.63
N GLU A 50 9.82 8.58 7.80
CA GLU A 50 10.29 9.96 8.00
C GLU A 50 9.75 10.56 9.31
N MET A 51 8.45 10.43 9.57
CA MET A 51 7.81 10.97 10.77
C MET A 51 8.35 10.31 12.04
N PHE A 52 8.53 8.99 12.04
CA PHE A 52 9.04 8.25 13.20
C PHE A 52 10.55 8.35 13.37
N ALA A 53 11.33 8.59 12.31
CA ALA A 53 12.77 8.83 12.40
C ALA A 53 13.11 10.10 13.20
N LYS A 54 12.17 11.07 13.28
CA LYS A 54 12.32 12.29 14.09
C LYS A 54 12.26 12.01 15.60
N GLU A 55 11.78 10.85 16.02
CA GLU A 55 11.79 10.42 17.42
C GLU A 55 13.00 9.52 17.70
N ALA A 56 14.05 10.10 18.30
CA ALA A 56 15.35 9.47 18.52
C ALA A 56 15.37 8.18 19.38
N GLN A 57 14.23 7.76 19.96
CA GLN A 57 14.14 6.59 20.84
C GLN A 57 12.84 5.79 20.71
N GLN A 58 12.33 5.57 19.48
CA GLN A 58 11.24 4.61 19.32
C GLN A 58 11.72 3.15 19.29
N TYR A 59 12.07 2.62 20.45
CA TYR A 59 12.03 1.18 20.70
C TYR A 59 10.63 0.85 21.23
N GLY A 60 9.85 0.08 20.48
CA GLY A 60 8.46 -0.19 20.87
C GLY A 60 7.89 -1.46 20.23
N LEU A 61 6.99 -2.11 20.97
CA LEU A 61 6.34 -3.37 20.62
C LEU A 61 5.72 -3.39 19.21
N TYR A 62 5.27 -2.23 18.71
CA TYR A 62 4.57 -2.09 17.43
C TYR A 62 5.41 -1.43 16.34
N ARG A 63 6.72 -1.25 16.51
CA ARG A 63 7.55 -0.61 15.49
C ARG A 63 7.49 -1.35 14.15
N VAL A 64 7.82 -2.64 14.21
CA VAL A 64 7.90 -3.51 13.03
C VAL A 64 6.52 -3.75 12.42
N MET A 65 5.52 -4.08 13.25
CA MET A 65 4.16 -4.32 12.77
C MET A 65 3.39 -3.04 12.41
N GLY A 66 3.89 -1.88 12.84
CA GLY A 66 3.24 -0.59 12.66
C GLY A 66 3.47 -0.01 11.28
N TYR A 67 4.70 -0.03 10.78
CA TYR A 67 5.04 0.60 9.49
C TYR A 67 6.12 -0.15 8.71
N GLY A 68 6.38 -1.42 9.04
CA GLY A 68 7.20 -2.28 8.19
C GLY A 68 6.64 -2.33 6.78
N ASP A 69 7.51 -2.25 5.78
CA ASP A 69 7.16 -2.23 4.36
C ASP A 69 6.33 -3.46 3.93
N PHE A 70 6.57 -4.61 4.54
CA PHE A 70 5.81 -5.85 4.32
C PHE A 70 4.42 -5.87 4.98
N MET A 71 4.12 -4.95 5.89
CA MET A 71 2.90 -5.03 6.70
C MET A 71 1.63 -4.73 5.90
N LEU A 72 1.72 -4.01 4.78
CA LEU A 72 0.55 -3.63 4.00
C LEU A 72 -0.20 -4.86 3.46
N SER A 73 0.50 -5.83 2.87
CA SER A 73 -0.09 -7.10 2.43
C SER A 73 -0.31 -8.06 3.60
N ASN A 74 0.68 -8.20 4.49
CA ASN A 74 0.63 -9.20 5.57
C ASN A 74 -0.48 -8.93 6.57
N ARG A 75 -0.80 -7.66 6.85
CA ARG A 75 -1.92 -7.30 7.72
C ARG A 75 -3.24 -7.76 7.14
N VAL A 76 -3.45 -7.53 5.85
CA VAL A 76 -4.67 -7.93 5.13
C VAL A 76 -4.78 -9.45 5.12
N SER A 77 -3.71 -10.15 4.74
CA SER A 77 -3.68 -11.62 4.72
C SER A 77 -3.99 -12.21 6.10
N TYR A 78 -3.42 -11.64 7.16
CA TYR A 78 -3.62 -12.11 8.53
C TYR A 78 -5.04 -11.87 9.03
N GLU A 79 -5.59 -10.65 8.90
CA GLU A 79 -6.91 -10.32 9.45
C GLU A 79 -8.07 -10.94 8.64
N LEU A 80 -7.86 -11.19 7.34
CA LEU A 80 -8.85 -11.83 6.47
C LEU A 80 -8.66 -13.35 6.31
N ASP A 81 -7.63 -13.93 6.95
CA ASP A 81 -7.31 -15.37 6.90
C ASP A 81 -7.06 -15.86 5.46
N LEU A 82 -6.27 -15.11 4.69
CA LEU A 82 -5.87 -15.47 3.33
C LEU A 82 -4.59 -16.31 3.37
N MET A 83 -4.64 -17.51 2.78
CA MET A 83 -3.57 -18.51 2.88
C MET A 83 -2.66 -18.60 1.65
N GLY A 84 -2.82 -17.69 0.68
CA GLY A 84 -1.96 -17.60 -0.50
C GLY A 84 -0.72 -16.70 -0.30
N PRO A 85 0.05 -16.43 -1.37
CA PRO A 85 1.21 -15.56 -1.32
C PRO A 85 0.85 -14.13 -0.85
N SER A 86 1.65 -13.55 0.04
CA SER A 86 1.44 -12.20 0.57
C SER A 86 2.67 -11.33 0.27
N GLN A 87 2.52 -10.33 -0.59
CA GLN A 87 3.66 -9.56 -1.11
C GLN A 87 3.35 -8.06 -1.22
N VAL A 88 4.34 -7.24 -0.87
CA VAL A 88 4.36 -5.81 -1.15
C VAL A 88 5.30 -5.54 -2.32
N VAL A 89 4.82 -4.77 -3.29
CA VAL A 89 5.56 -4.38 -4.49
C VAL A 89 5.91 -2.89 -4.41
N ARG A 90 7.19 -2.56 -4.60
CA ARG A 90 7.70 -1.18 -4.57
C ARG A 90 8.51 -0.91 -5.83
N THR A 91 7.85 -0.39 -6.87
CA THR A 91 8.47 -0.05 -8.16
C THR A 91 8.25 1.42 -8.54
N GLY A 92 7.98 2.28 -7.56
CA GLY A 92 7.58 3.67 -7.80
C GLY A 92 6.12 3.77 -8.26
N CYS A 93 5.82 4.70 -9.17
CA CYS A 93 4.46 4.99 -9.64
C CYS A 93 3.74 3.78 -10.27
N SER A 94 4.47 2.74 -10.70
CA SER A 94 3.89 1.53 -11.29
C SER A 94 3.54 0.44 -10.27
N ALA A 95 3.81 0.64 -8.98
CA ALA A 95 3.77 -0.41 -7.96
C ALA A 95 2.48 -1.24 -7.94
N SER A 96 1.30 -0.60 -8.00
CA SER A 96 0.02 -1.30 -7.99
C SER A 96 -0.25 -2.09 -9.27
N LEU A 97 0.19 -1.58 -10.44
CA LEU A 97 0.06 -2.30 -11.70
C LEU A 97 1.05 -3.46 -11.80
N VAL A 98 2.24 -3.34 -11.23
CA VAL A 98 3.18 -4.46 -11.12
C VAL A 98 2.65 -5.50 -10.12
N ALA A 99 2.03 -5.09 -9.02
CA ALA A 99 1.34 -6.01 -8.10
C ALA A 99 0.22 -6.79 -8.82
N LEU A 100 -0.56 -6.12 -9.68
CA LEU A 100 -1.55 -6.78 -10.53
C LEU A 100 -0.91 -7.79 -11.49
N HIS A 101 0.19 -7.40 -12.13
CA HIS A 101 0.93 -8.27 -13.03
C HIS A 101 1.40 -9.55 -12.32
N GLU A 102 2.02 -9.42 -11.15
CA GLU A 102 2.46 -10.56 -10.35
C GLU A 102 1.29 -11.45 -9.92
N ALA A 103 0.18 -10.86 -9.47
CA ALA A 103 -1.02 -11.61 -9.12
C ALA A 103 -1.55 -12.45 -10.30
N CYS A 104 -1.61 -11.87 -11.50
CA CYS A 104 -2.00 -12.61 -12.70
C CYS A 104 -1.05 -13.78 -13.01
N LEU A 105 0.27 -13.59 -12.83
CA LEU A 105 1.25 -14.65 -13.01
C LEU A 105 1.09 -15.76 -11.97
N THR A 106 0.93 -15.42 -10.70
CA THR A 106 0.70 -16.37 -9.61
C THR A 106 -0.56 -17.19 -9.83
N LEU A 107 -1.67 -16.55 -10.22
CA LEU A 107 -2.90 -17.24 -10.59
C LEU A 107 -2.70 -18.19 -11.77
N SER A 108 -2.01 -17.73 -12.82
CA SER A 108 -1.76 -18.55 -14.03
C SER A 108 -0.90 -19.80 -13.75
N ARG A 109 -0.06 -19.76 -12.72
CA ARG A 109 0.78 -20.88 -12.29
C ARG A 109 0.03 -21.89 -11.40
N GLY A 110 -1.15 -21.52 -10.90
CA GLY A 110 -1.91 -22.33 -9.95
C GLY A 110 -1.39 -22.25 -8.52
N ASP A 111 -0.57 -21.24 -8.20
CA ASP A 111 -0.02 -21.03 -6.85
C ASP A 111 -1.08 -20.50 -5.87
N CYS A 112 -2.16 -19.91 -6.39
CA CYS A 112 -3.33 -19.45 -5.65
C CYS A 112 -4.59 -19.57 -6.52
N GLU A 113 -5.77 -19.60 -5.91
CA GLU A 113 -7.06 -19.73 -6.62
C GLU A 113 -7.82 -18.40 -6.76
N GLY A 114 -7.37 -17.39 -6.03
CA GLY A 114 -7.84 -16.02 -6.08
C GLY A 114 -6.72 -15.06 -5.70
N ALA A 115 -6.89 -13.78 -5.97
CA ALA A 115 -5.92 -12.77 -5.56
C ALA A 115 -6.61 -11.45 -5.22
N ILE A 116 -6.22 -10.86 -4.10
CA ILE A 116 -6.47 -9.46 -3.77
C ILE A 116 -5.29 -8.65 -4.30
N VAL A 117 -5.60 -7.60 -5.06
CA VAL A 117 -4.62 -6.63 -5.54
C VAL A 117 -5.04 -5.25 -5.08
N GLY A 118 -4.11 -4.53 -4.47
CA GLY A 118 -4.37 -3.18 -3.96
C GLY A 118 -3.18 -2.25 -4.14
N GLY A 119 -3.41 -0.97 -3.89
CA GLY A 119 -2.38 0.06 -3.90
C GLY A 119 -2.71 1.14 -2.89
N ALA A 120 -1.71 1.55 -2.10
CA ALA A 120 -1.86 2.65 -1.15
C ALA A 120 -0.74 3.69 -1.32
N ASN A 121 -1.11 4.95 -1.22
CA ASN A 121 -0.20 6.09 -1.18
C ASN A 121 -0.84 7.21 -0.37
N LEU A 122 -0.17 7.65 0.71
CA LEU A 122 -0.60 8.78 1.54
C LEU A 122 0.53 9.79 1.64
N ILE A 123 0.22 11.07 1.42
CA ILE A 123 1.15 12.18 1.61
C ILE A 123 0.93 12.74 3.01
N MET A 124 1.82 12.41 3.94
CA MET A 124 1.73 12.78 5.35
C MET A 124 2.93 13.62 5.83
N ALA A 125 4.03 13.58 5.10
CA ALA A 125 5.23 14.38 5.37
C ALA A 125 5.65 15.19 4.14
N PRO A 126 6.29 16.36 4.32
CA PRO A 126 6.65 17.21 3.20
C PRO A 126 7.90 16.73 2.45
N GLY A 127 8.70 15.81 3.00
CA GLY A 127 10.03 15.48 2.48
C GLY A 127 10.03 15.05 1.02
N MET A 128 9.14 14.10 0.66
CA MET A 128 9.02 13.63 -0.71
C MET A 128 8.49 14.72 -1.66
N THR A 129 7.46 15.47 -1.24
CA THR A 129 6.90 16.58 -2.03
C THR A 129 7.92 17.68 -2.30
N VAL A 130 8.73 18.06 -1.31
CA VAL A 130 9.79 19.06 -1.47
C VAL A 130 10.85 18.55 -2.44
N ALA A 131 11.34 17.32 -2.25
CA ALA A 131 12.35 16.73 -3.13
C ALA A 131 11.88 16.64 -4.60
N MET A 132 10.61 16.27 -4.84
CA MET A 132 10.03 16.21 -6.18
C MET A 132 9.82 17.61 -6.79
N THR A 133 9.50 18.60 -5.97
CA THR A 133 9.41 20.01 -6.41
C THR A 133 10.77 20.52 -6.86
N GLU A 134 11.83 20.28 -6.09
CA GLU A 134 13.20 20.68 -6.43
C GLU A 134 13.71 20.03 -7.72
N GLN A 135 13.21 18.83 -8.04
CA GLN A 135 13.51 18.12 -9.28
C GLN A 135 12.65 18.58 -10.48
N GLY A 136 11.69 19.50 -10.28
CA GLY A 136 10.80 19.98 -11.34
C GLY A 136 9.76 18.95 -11.80
N VAL A 137 9.49 17.93 -10.97
CA VAL A 137 8.55 16.85 -11.29
C VAL A 137 7.10 17.27 -11.00
N LEU A 138 6.90 18.07 -9.95
CA LEU A 138 5.58 18.57 -9.56
C LEU A 138 5.22 19.86 -10.29
N SER A 139 3.97 19.95 -10.73
CA SER A 139 3.41 21.16 -11.34
C SER A 139 3.22 22.25 -10.28
N PRO A 140 3.78 23.46 -10.46
CA PRO A 140 3.53 24.60 -9.57
C PRO A 140 2.05 24.99 -9.47
N ASP A 141 1.28 24.69 -10.52
CA ASP A 141 -0.15 24.99 -10.61
C ASP A 141 -1.03 23.95 -9.90
N GLY A 142 -0.44 22.88 -9.35
CA GLY A 142 -1.19 21.80 -8.70
C GLY A 142 -2.17 21.07 -9.62
N SER A 143 -1.86 20.96 -10.92
CA SER A 143 -2.72 20.25 -11.88
C SER A 143 -1.93 19.37 -12.86
N CYS A 144 -2.43 18.16 -13.10
CA CYS A 144 -1.98 17.30 -14.19
C CYS A 144 -2.59 17.76 -15.52
N LYS A 145 -1.82 18.45 -16.36
CA LYS A 145 -2.27 18.93 -17.67
C LYS A 145 -1.98 17.92 -18.77
N THR A 146 -2.56 16.74 -18.67
CA THR A 146 -2.25 15.59 -19.55
C THR A 146 -2.37 15.98 -21.03
N PHE A 147 -1.27 15.81 -21.78
CA PHE A 147 -1.14 16.13 -23.22
C PHE A 147 -1.26 17.62 -23.61
N SER A 148 -1.32 18.55 -22.65
CA SER A 148 -1.33 19.98 -22.95
C SER A 148 0.07 20.49 -23.33
N ALA A 149 0.13 21.50 -24.20
CA ALA A 149 1.36 22.26 -24.46
C ALA A 149 1.87 23.01 -23.22
N ASP A 150 0.96 23.34 -22.29
CA ASP A 150 1.26 24.03 -21.03
C ASP A 150 1.62 23.07 -19.87
N ALA A 151 1.85 21.78 -20.16
CA ALA A 151 2.20 20.78 -19.15
C ALA A 151 3.56 21.07 -18.53
N ASN A 152 3.58 21.16 -17.20
CA ASN A 152 4.73 21.62 -16.40
C ASN A 152 4.95 20.78 -15.13
N GLY A 153 4.54 19.51 -15.14
CA GLY A 153 4.65 18.56 -14.04
C GLY A 153 3.34 17.82 -13.75
N TYR A 154 3.33 16.94 -12.76
CA TYR A 154 2.10 16.31 -12.24
C TYR A 154 1.70 16.91 -10.89
N ALA A 155 0.48 16.63 -10.44
CA ALA A 155 -0.03 16.98 -9.12
C ALA A 155 -0.83 15.82 -8.53
#